data_AF-A0AAU7A9C6-F1
#
_entry.id   AF-A0AAU7A9C6-F1
#
_cell.length_a   1.000
_cell.length_b   1.000
_cell.length_c   1.000
_cell.angle_alpha   90.00
_cell.angle_beta   90.00
_cell.angle_gamma   90.00
#
_symmetry.space_group_name_H-M   'P 1'
#
loop_
_entity.id
_entity.type
_entity.pdbx_description
1 polymer ?
#
loop_
_entity_poly.entity_id
_entity_poly.type
_entity_poly.pdbx_seq_one_letter_code
_entity_poly.pdbx_strand_id
1 'polypeptide(L)'
;MEPGELDLVAAMEYYHDRWAAIDSLFARAHEYLSNINLFGKDNEKGLKIGNLDFVAPGGPGYSDNYGVFSEDPITASLLQARLIELGHNTSVEIVDRS
;
A
#
# COMPACT_ATOMS: atom_id res chain seq x y z
N MET A 1 -7.98 30.18 -8.55
CA MET A 1 -8.55 29.96 -7.21
C MET A 1 -9.17 31.28 -6.81
N GLU A 2 -10.48 31.38 -6.98
CA GLU A 2 -11.24 32.60 -6.68
C GLU A 2 -11.62 32.62 -5.19
N PRO A 3 -11.79 33.79 -4.55
CA PRO A 3 -11.87 33.92 -3.09
C PRO A 3 -13.12 33.33 -2.40
N GLY A 4 -13.93 32.51 -3.08
CA GLY A 4 -15.15 31.89 -2.54
C GLY A 4 -15.25 30.37 -2.74
N GLU A 5 -14.22 29.74 -3.32
CA GLU A 5 -14.24 28.30 -3.62
C GLU A 5 -14.01 27.40 -2.38
N LEU A 6 -13.55 27.99 -1.26
CA LEU A 6 -13.33 27.27 0.02
C LEU A 6 -14.62 26.99 0.81
N ASP A 7 -15.70 27.73 0.53
CA ASP A 7 -17.01 27.56 1.20
C ASP A 7 -17.94 26.57 0.46
N LEU A 8 -17.52 26.09 -0.70
CA LEU A 8 -18.29 25.11 -1.48
C LEU A 8 -17.98 23.69 -0.98
N VAL A 9 -19.03 22.92 -0.71
CA VAL A 9 -18.89 21.48 -0.45
C VAL A 9 -18.29 20.84 -1.71
N ALA A 10 -17.18 20.11 -1.53
CA ALA A 10 -16.50 19.47 -2.65
C ALA A 10 -17.40 18.39 -3.30
N ALA A 11 -17.13 18.08 -4.56
CA ALA A 11 -17.82 16.98 -5.24
C ALA A 11 -17.56 15.65 -4.51
N MET A 12 -18.49 14.69 -4.59
CA MET A 12 -18.37 13.42 -3.87
C MET A 12 -17.11 12.64 -4.30
N GLU A 13 -16.73 12.77 -5.56
CA GLU A 13 -15.52 12.22 -6.16
C GLU A 13 -14.26 12.71 -5.42
N TYR A 14 -14.21 14.00 -5.06
CA TYR A 14 -13.09 14.55 -4.28
C TYR A 14 -12.94 13.87 -2.92
N TYR A 15 -14.07 13.64 -2.22
CA TYR A 15 -14.04 12.95 -0.93
C TYR A 15 -13.67 11.47 -1.09
N HIS A 16 -14.14 10.82 -2.16
CA HIS A 16 -13.81 9.44 -2.45
C HIS A 16 -12.33 9.27 -2.76
N ASP A 17 -11.76 10.11 -3.62
CA ASP A 17 -10.34 10.06 -4.00
C ASP A 17 -9.44 10.36 -2.80
N ARG A 18 -9.82 11.34 -1.97
CA ARG A 18 -9.10 11.64 -0.72
C ARG A 18 -9.15 10.47 0.25
N TRP A 19 -10.30 9.84 0.42
CA TRP A 19 -10.44 8.66 1.26
C TRP A 19 -9.63 7.48 0.71
N ALA A 20 -9.72 7.21 -0.60
CA ALA A 20 -8.95 6.17 -1.28
C ALA A 20 -7.44 6.37 -1.08
N ALA A 21 -6.99 7.62 -1.10
CA ALA A 21 -5.59 7.99 -0.96
C ALA A 21 -5.02 7.95 0.46
N ILE A 22 -5.84 8.20 1.47
CA ILE A 22 -5.36 8.44 2.85
C ILE A 22 -5.90 7.39 3.81
N ASP A 23 -7.19 7.09 3.73
CA ASP A 23 -7.92 6.38 4.78
C ASP A 23 -8.29 4.94 4.38
N SER A 24 -8.19 4.58 3.09
CA SER A 24 -8.49 3.24 2.61
C SER A 24 -7.55 2.19 3.24
N LEU A 25 -8.05 0.96 3.37
CA LEU A 25 -7.26 -0.15 3.89
C LEU A 25 -5.98 -0.37 3.05
N PHE A 26 -6.06 -0.15 1.75
CA PHE A 26 -4.92 -0.28 0.84
C PHE A 26 -3.90 0.84 1.02
N ALA A 27 -4.33 2.10 1.19
CA ALA A 27 -3.45 3.22 1.50
C ALA A 27 -2.72 3.01 2.83
N ARG A 28 -3.43 2.56 3.85
CA ARG A 28 -2.84 2.25 5.16
C ARG A 28 -1.85 1.09 5.11
N ALA A 29 -2.16 0.05 4.34
CA ALA A 29 -1.23 -1.07 4.13
C ALA A 29 0.04 -0.61 3.39
N HIS A 30 -0.11 0.21 2.36
CA HIS A 30 1.01 0.83 1.64
C HIS A 30 1.88 1.65 2.58
N GLU A 31 1.31 2.62 3.31
CA GLU A 31 2.05 3.45 4.27
C GLU A 31 2.76 2.60 5.34
N TYR A 32 2.06 1.61 5.92
CA TYR A 32 2.62 0.74 6.93
C TYR A 32 3.85 -0.02 6.41
N LEU A 33 3.71 -0.69 5.26
CA LEU A 33 4.77 -1.50 4.68
C LEU A 33 5.95 -0.66 4.15
N SER A 34 5.69 0.55 3.64
CA SER A 34 6.74 1.47 3.19
C SER A 34 7.62 2.00 4.33
N ASN A 35 7.08 2.06 5.56
CA ASN A 35 7.82 2.55 6.74
C ASN A 35 8.62 1.45 7.46
N ILE A 36 8.54 0.20 6.99
CA ILE A 36 9.24 -0.95 7.60
C ILE A 36 10.45 -1.31 6.74
N ASN A 37 11.56 -1.68 7.39
CA ASN A 37 12.74 -2.18 6.70
C ASN A 37 12.57 -3.63 6.21
N LEU A 38 11.64 -3.83 5.29
CA LEU A 38 11.27 -5.15 4.76
C LEU A 38 12.48 -5.83 4.11
N PHE A 39 13.23 -5.11 3.28
CA PHE A 39 14.33 -5.67 2.47
C PHE A 39 15.68 -5.77 3.21
N GLY A 40 15.77 -5.27 4.45
CA GLY A 40 17.04 -5.20 5.18
C GLY A 40 17.94 -4.08 4.66
N LYS A 41 19.09 -3.86 5.34
CA LYS A 41 20.13 -2.98 4.76
C LYS A 41 20.67 -3.64 3.50
N ASP A 42 20.97 -2.84 2.48
CA ASP A 42 21.46 -3.22 1.13
C ASP A 42 22.65 -4.21 1.04
N ASN A 43 23.17 -4.72 2.16
CA ASN A 43 24.33 -5.59 2.27
C ASN A 43 24.06 -7.00 2.84
N GLU A 44 22.85 -7.35 3.26
CA GLU A 44 22.54 -8.75 3.59
C GLU A 44 22.10 -9.48 2.33
N LYS A 45 23.09 -10.04 1.62
CA LYS A 45 22.89 -10.90 0.44
C LYS A 45 21.83 -11.96 0.73
N GLY A 46 20.61 -11.76 0.23
CA GLY A 46 19.64 -12.86 0.10
C GLY A 46 18.17 -12.54 0.38
N LEU A 47 17.83 -11.42 1.03
CA LEU A 47 16.42 -11.17 1.39
C LEU A 47 15.68 -10.37 0.30
N LYS A 48 15.37 -11.04 -0.83
CA LYS A 48 14.35 -10.53 -1.75
C LYS A 48 12.99 -11.00 -1.24
N ILE A 49 12.19 -10.09 -0.70
CA ILE A 49 10.79 -10.39 -0.38
C ILE A 49 10.00 -10.36 -1.69
N GLY A 50 9.93 -11.53 -2.32
CA GLY A 50 8.96 -11.83 -3.37
C GLY A 50 8.84 -10.78 -4.48
N ASN A 51 7.63 -10.64 -5.02
CA ASN A 51 7.23 -9.65 -6.03
C ASN A 51 6.20 -8.68 -5.44
N LEU A 52 6.60 -7.86 -4.45
CA LEU A 52 5.74 -6.79 -3.91
C LEU A 52 5.86 -5.52 -4.76
N ASP A 53 4.74 -5.12 -5.36
CA ASP A 53 4.62 -3.87 -6.08
C ASP A 53 3.91 -2.82 -5.23
N PHE A 54 4.65 -1.78 -4.85
CA PHE A 54 4.12 -0.60 -4.15
C PHE A 54 3.61 0.39 -5.18
N VAL A 55 2.28 0.56 -5.22
CA VAL A 55 1.62 1.40 -6.20
C VAL A 55 1.09 2.67 -5.53
N ALA A 56 1.39 3.80 -6.16
CA ALA A 56 0.80 5.09 -5.88
C ALA A 56 -0.14 5.50 -7.04
N PRO A 57 -1.22 6.27 -6.76
CA PRO A 57 -2.14 6.74 -7.77
C PRO A 57 -1.42 7.65 -8.77
N GLY A 58 -1.89 7.61 -10.02
CA GLY A 58 -1.32 8.36 -11.14
C GLY A 58 -0.16 7.66 -11.87
N GLY A 59 0.18 6.43 -11.50
CA GLY A 59 1.13 5.59 -12.25
C GLY A 59 0.50 4.98 -13.52
N PRO A 60 1.23 4.87 -14.64
CA PRO A 60 0.71 4.27 -15.86
C PRO A 60 0.36 2.78 -15.63
N GLY A 61 -0.90 2.41 -15.87
CA GLY A 61 -1.39 1.03 -15.82
C GLY A 61 -2.01 0.59 -14.50
N TYR A 62 -2.07 1.45 -13.47
CA TYR A 62 -2.64 1.11 -12.18
C TYR A 62 -3.85 1.98 -11.82
N SER A 63 -4.79 1.42 -11.05
CA SER A 63 -5.97 2.10 -10.54
C SER A 63 -5.60 3.32 -9.68
N ASP A 64 -6.52 4.27 -9.52
CA ASP A 64 -6.40 5.47 -8.67
C ASP A 64 -6.27 5.18 -7.14
N ASN A 65 -5.90 3.95 -6.77
CA ASN A 65 -5.78 3.50 -5.40
C ASN A 65 -4.30 3.29 -5.04
N TYR A 66 -3.91 3.76 -3.85
CA TYR A 66 -2.69 3.31 -3.20
C TYR A 66 -2.84 1.85 -2.78
N GLY A 67 -1.78 1.06 -2.91
CA GLY A 67 -1.81 -0.31 -2.43
C GLY A 67 -0.50 -1.05 -2.63
N VAL A 68 -0.40 -2.22 -2.00
CA VAL A 68 0.68 -3.16 -2.22
C VAL A 68 0.09 -4.40 -2.86
N PHE A 69 0.60 -4.76 -4.02
CA PHE A 69 0.12 -5.89 -4.80
C PHE A 69 1.20 -6.96 -4.92
N SER A 70 0.77 -8.20 -5.05
CA SER A 70 1.62 -9.34 -5.41
C SER A 70 0.85 -10.20 -6.38
N GLU A 71 1.53 -10.69 -7.41
CA GLU A 71 0.96 -11.64 -8.38
C GLU A 71 1.13 -13.09 -7.94
N ASP A 72 1.92 -13.35 -6.89
CA ASP A 72 2.20 -14.70 -6.41
C ASP A 72 1.86 -14.91 -4.92
N PRO A 73 1.34 -16.09 -4.55
CA PRO A 73 0.98 -16.42 -3.17
C PRO A 73 2.20 -16.68 -2.26
N ILE A 74 3.38 -16.92 -2.83
CA ILE A 74 4.61 -17.18 -2.07
C ILE A 74 5.05 -15.88 -1.37
N THR A 75 4.94 -14.75 -2.07
CA THR A 75 5.24 -13.42 -1.55
C THR A 75 4.44 -13.08 -0.30
N ALA A 76 3.16 -13.46 -0.22
CA ALA A 76 2.36 -13.27 0.99
C ALA A 76 2.93 -14.03 2.20
N SER A 77 3.36 -15.29 1.99
CA SER A 77 3.99 -16.11 3.03
C SER A 77 5.34 -15.56 3.46
N LEU A 78 6.15 -15.08 2.51
CA LEU A 78 7.45 -14.45 2.79
C LEU A 78 7.28 -13.12 3.54
N LEU A 79 6.30 -12.31 3.16
CA LEU A 79 5.97 -11.07 3.86
C LEU A 79 5.53 -11.37 5.30
N GLN A 80 4.68 -12.37 5.50
CA GLN A 80 4.27 -12.80 6.84
C GLN A 80 5.48 -13.19 7.71
N ALA A 81 6.38 -14.02 7.17
CA ALA A 81 7.59 -14.43 7.87
C ALA A 81 8.47 -13.21 8.24
N ARG A 82 8.64 -12.27 7.31
CA ARG A 82 9.43 -11.07 7.56
C ARG A 82 8.83 -10.20 8.66
N LEU A 83 7.53 -9.98 8.63
CA LEU A 83 6.86 -9.18 9.66
C LEU A 83 7.07 -9.79 11.06
N ILE A 84 7.01 -11.13 11.16
CA ILE A 84 7.31 -11.85 12.41
C ILE A 84 8.77 -11.65 12.83
N GLU A 85 9.74 -11.79 11.92
CA GLU A 85 11.17 -11.56 12.21
C GLU A 85 11.44 -10.14 12.72
N LEU A 86 10.72 -9.15 12.18
CA LEU A 86 10.83 -7.75 12.58
C LEU A 86 10.03 -7.43 13.86
N GLY A 87 9.32 -8.39 14.44
CA GLY A 87 8.54 -8.22 15.68
C GLY A 87 7.19 -7.54 15.48
N HIS A 88 6.67 -7.51 14.25
CA HIS A 88 5.35 -6.96 13.94
C HIS A 88 4.26 -8.01 14.15
N ASN A 89 3.25 -7.67 14.97
CA ASN A 89 2.08 -8.51 15.21
C ASN A 89 0.99 -8.25 14.15
N THR A 90 1.26 -8.60 12.90
CA THR A 90 0.35 -8.38 11.76
C THR A 90 0.18 -9.66 10.96
N SER A 91 -1.06 -9.96 10.57
CA SER A 91 -1.40 -11.08 9.69
C SER A 91 -1.51 -10.60 8.24
N VAL A 92 -0.99 -11.37 7.30
CA VAL A 92 -1.08 -11.16 5.86
C VAL A 92 -2.06 -12.18 5.29
N GLU A 93 -3.09 -11.70 4.62
CA GLU A 93 -4.11 -12.53 4.00
C GLU A 93 -4.16 -12.27 2.50
N ILE A 94 -4.28 -13.35 1.72
CA ILE A 94 -4.52 -13.27 0.29
C ILE A 94 -6.02 -13.08 0.10
N VAL A 95 -6.42 -11.96 -0.50
CA VAL A 95 -7.80 -11.65 -0.84
C VAL A 95 -8.03 -11.86 -2.33
N ASP A 96 -8.99 -12.72 -2.68
CA ASP A 96 -9.44 -12.84 -4.07
C ASP A 96 -10.18 -11.55 -4.48
N ARG A 97 -9.82 -11.00 -5.65
CA ARG A 97 -10.61 -9.92 -6.26
C ARG A 97 -11.89 -10.55 -6.83
N SER A 98 -12.98 -10.45 -6.08
CA SER A 98 -14.33 -10.80 -6.51
C SER A 98 -14.89 -9.76 -7.47
#